data_AF-A0A538B0E9-F1
#
_entry.id   AF-A0A538B0E9-F1
#
_cell.length_a   1.000
_cell.length_b   1.000
_cell.length_c   1.000
_cell.angle_alpha   90.00
_cell.angle_beta   90.00
_cell.angle_gamma   90.00
#
_symmetry.space_group_name_H-M   'P 1'
#
loop_
_entity.id
_entity.type
_entity.pdbx_description
1 polymer ?
#
loop_
_entity_poly.entity_id
_entity_poly.type
_entity_poly.pdbx_seq_one_letter_code
_entity_poly.pdbx_strand_id
1 'polypeptide(L)' 'MVSRFGLEELRANCPCAECRGLRDQGAAVWPKPTSPQPLRAEGAELVGAWGVSLRWNDGHSTGIYAWDVLRAWTEQ' A
#
# COMPACT_ATOMS: atom_id res chain seq x y z
N MET A 1 -4.96 20.04 -7.10
CA MET A 1 -4.92 19.63 -5.67
C MET A 1 -3.92 18.48 -5.55
N VAL A 2 -3.17 18.41 -4.46
CA VAL A 2 -2.18 17.34 -4.22
C VAL A 2 -2.54 16.66 -2.90
N SER A 3 -2.68 15.33 -2.93
CA SER A 3 -2.83 14.50 -1.73
C SER A 3 -1.48 13.91 -1.33
N ARG A 4 -1.25 13.73 -0.02
CA ARG A 4 -0.02 13.15 0.55
C ARG A 4 -0.41 11.99 1.46
N PHE A 5 0.27 10.86 1.31
CA PHE A 5 0.04 9.66 2.11
C PHE A 5 1.35 9.20 2.75
N GLY A 6 1.27 8.68 3.97
CA GLY A 6 2.43 8.06 4.62
C GLY A 6 2.79 6.72 3.96
N LEU A 7 4.08 6.37 3.89
CA LEU A 7 4.49 5.06 3.37
C LEU A 7 3.96 3.92 4.25
N GLU A 8 4.04 4.08 5.57
CA GLU A 8 3.56 3.09 6.53
C GLU A 8 2.04 2.90 6.44
N GLU A 9 1.30 4.01 6.32
CA GLU A 9 -0.14 4.03 6.11
C GLU A 9 -0.53 3.29 4.82
N LEU A 10 0.11 3.62 3.70
CA LEU A 10 -0.11 2.93 2.43
C LEU A 10 0.21 1.43 2.54
N ARG A 11 1.32 1.08 3.18
CA ARG A 11 1.76 -0.31 3.30
C ARG A 11 0.84 -1.15 4.19
N ALA A 12 0.40 -0.61 5.32
CA ALA A 12 -0.58 -1.25 6.21
C ALA A 12 -1.91 -1.52 5.49
N ASN A 13 -2.30 -0.60 4.60
CA ASN A 13 -3.51 -0.71 3.79
C ASN A 13 -3.27 -1.29 2.39
N CYS A 14 -2.16 -1.99 2.16
CA CYS A 14 -1.82 -2.55 0.85
C CYS A 14 -2.99 -3.38 0.27
N PRO A 15 -3.45 -3.09 -0.95
CA PRO A 15 -4.62 -3.72 -1.55
C PRO A 15 -4.29 -5.03 -2.27
N CYS A 16 -3.11 -5.64 -2.09
CA CYS A 16 -2.89 -6.96 -2.68
C CYS A 16 -3.76 -8.03 -1.97
N ALA A 17 -3.99 -9.16 -2.65
CA ALA A 17 -4.86 -10.22 -2.12
C ALA A 17 -4.39 -10.76 -0.76
N GLU A 18 -3.09 -10.97 -0.60
CA GLU A 18 -2.52 -11.46 0.66
C GLU A 18 -2.70 -10.47 1.81
N CYS A 19 -2.41 -9.18 1.58
CA CYS A 19 -2.58 -8.16 2.61
C CYS A 19 -4.05 -7.94 2.99
N ARG A 20 -4.97 -8.03 2.02
CA ARG A 20 -6.42 -8.03 2.33
C ARG A 20 -6.78 -9.22 3.20
N GLY A 21 -6.38 -10.43 2.81
CA GLY A 21 -6.65 -11.64 3.59
C GLY A 21 -6.14 -11.56 5.03
N LEU A 22 -4.96 -10.94 5.26
CA LEU A 22 -4.46 -10.68 6.61
C LEU A 22 -5.36 -9.70 7.39
N ARG A 23 -5.76 -8.58 6.78
CA ARG A 23 -6.66 -7.62 7.43
C ARG A 23 -8.03 -8.22 7.74
N ASP A 24 -8.57 -9.05 6.85
CA ASP A 24 -9.86 -9.73 7.04
C ASP A 24 -9.81 -10.72 8.23
N GLN A 25 -8.61 -11.23 8.55
CA GLN A 25 -8.34 -12.05 9.74
C GLN A 25 -8.01 -11.22 10.99
N GLY A 26 -8.04 -9.89 10.91
CA GLY A 26 -7.63 -8.99 11.99
C GLY A 26 -6.12 -8.95 12.23
N ALA A 27 -5.32 -9.49 11.30
CA ALA A 27 -3.87 -9.52 11.41
C ALA A 27 -3.22 -8.24 10.86
N ALA A 28 -2.13 -7.80 11.50
CA ALA A 28 -1.34 -6.69 11.02
C ALA A 28 -0.65 -7.03 9.69
N VAL A 29 -0.84 -6.17 8.70
CA VAL A 29 -0.12 -6.25 7.41
C VAL A 29 1.32 -5.78 7.55
N TRP A 30 1.49 -4.64 8.22
CA TRP A 30 2.78 -4.03 8.53
C TRP A 30 2.59 -3.12 9.77
N PRO A 31 3.58 -3.00 10.67
CA PRO A 31 4.84 -3.73 10.69
C PRO A 31 4.65 -5.17 11.22
N LYS A 32 5.56 -6.06 10.81
CA LYS A 32 5.77 -7.39 11.40
C LYS A 32 7.15 -7.42 12.08
N PRO A 33 7.43 -8.39 12.97
CA PRO A 33 8.75 -8.52 13.59
C PRO A 33 9.92 -8.62 12.59
N THR A 34 9.66 -9.12 11.39
CA THR A 34 10.63 -9.27 10.30
C THR A 34 10.59 -8.12 9.29
N SER A 35 9.75 -7.11 9.49
CA SER A 35 9.64 -5.99 8.56
C SER A 35 10.91 -5.14 8.58
N PRO A 36 11.41 -4.70 7.40
CA PRO A 36 12.53 -3.80 7.33
C PRO A 36 12.17 -2.44 7.96
N GLN A 37 13.11 -1.88 8.70
CA GLN A 37 13.01 -0.54 9.27
C GLN A 37 14.29 0.25 8.87
N PRO A 38 14.18 1.34 8.09
CA PRO A 38 12.94 1.97 7.63
C PRO A 38 12.26 1.20 6.49
N LEU A 39 10.93 1.33 6.42
CA LEU A 39 10.14 0.97 5.25
C LEU A 39 10.51 1.89 4.07
N ARG A 40 10.62 1.34 2.87
CA ARG A 40 10.90 2.10 1.64
C ARG A 40 10.00 1.62 0.50
N ALA A 41 9.51 2.57 -0.28
CA ALA A 41 9.04 2.31 -1.64
C ALA A 41 10.25 2.31 -2.57
N GLU A 42 10.59 1.16 -3.13
CA GLU A 42 11.71 0.94 -4.05
C GLU A 42 11.36 1.24 -5.51
N GLY A 43 10.07 1.46 -5.78
CA GLY A 43 9.57 1.78 -7.10
C GLY A 43 8.08 2.06 -7.09
N ALA A 44 7.63 2.79 -8.10
CA ALA A 44 6.24 3.06 -8.36
C ALA A 44 5.99 2.96 -9.86
N GLU A 45 4.91 2.29 -10.25
CA GLU A 45 4.54 2.08 -11.64
C GLU A 45 3.06 2.39 -11.83
N LEU A 46 2.73 3.11 -12.91
CA LEU A 46 1.35 3.33 -13.30
C LEU A 46 0.76 2.01 -13.80
N VAL A 47 -0.43 1.67 -13.31
CA VAL A 47 -1.19 0.53 -13.81
C VAL A 47 -2.31 1.06 -14.68
N GLY A 48 -2.04 1.08 -15.99
CA GLY A 48 -2.92 1.71 -16.97
C GLY A 48 -3.23 3.17 -16.59
N ALA A 49 -4.51 3.54 -16.71
CA ALA A 49 -4.99 4.87 -16.34
C ALA A 49 -5.70 4.92 -14.97
N TRP A 50 -5.69 3.83 -14.19
CA TRP A 50 -6.61 3.67 -13.06
C TRP A 50 -5.95 3.49 -11.68
N GLY A 51 -4.65 3.25 -11.61
CA GLY A 51 -3.97 3.16 -10.32
C GLY A 51 -2.45 3.21 -10.40
N VAL A 52 -1.83 3.02 -9.24
CA VAL A 52 -0.38 2.89 -9.07
C VAL A 52 -0.05 1.63 -8.29
N SER A 53 0.95 0.89 -8.75
CA SER A 53 1.59 -0.17 -7.98
C SER A 53 2.85 0.36 -7.31
N LEU A 54 3.11 -0.11 -6.08
CA LEU A 54 4.33 0.21 -5.33
C LEU A 54 5.11 -1.07 -5.06
N ARG A 55 6.42 -1.03 -5.30
CA ARG A 55 7.36 -2.07 -4.87
C ARG A 55 7.95 -1.68 -3.52
N TRP A 56 7.80 -2.54 -2.53
CA TRP A 56 8.25 -2.34 -1.16
C TRP A 56 9.51 -3.14 -0.86
N ASN A 57 10.38 -2.60 -0.02
CA ASN A 57 11.61 -3.27 0.42
C ASN A 57 11.37 -4.49 1.36
N ASP A 58 10.11 -4.83 1.63
CA ASP A 58 9.70 -6.02 2.37
C ASP A 58 9.21 -7.16 1.45
N GLY A 59 9.47 -7.04 0.15
CA GLY A 59 9.17 -8.05 -0.86
C GLY A 59 7.80 -7.93 -1.52
N HIS A 60 6.96 -6.97 -1.13
CA HIS A 60 5.62 -6.80 -1.72
C HIS A 60 5.64 -5.89 -2.95
N SER A 61 4.96 -6.28 -4.02
CA SER A 61 4.98 -5.51 -5.29
C SER A 61 3.70 -5.61 -6.13
N THR A 62 2.66 -6.26 -5.62
CA THR A 62 1.44 -6.60 -6.37
C THR A 62 0.21 -5.80 -5.94
N GLY A 63 0.35 -4.89 -4.96
CA GLY A 63 -0.73 -4.03 -4.50
C GLY A 63 -0.93 -2.85 -5.45
N ILE A 64 -2.12 -2.74 -6.04
CA ILE A 64 -2.50 -1.62 -6.91
C ILE A 64 -3.44 -0.69 -6.15
N TYR A 65 -2.97 0.52 -5.88
CA TYR A 65 -3.76 1.58 -5.27
C TYR A 65 -4.54 2.28 -6.39
N ALA A 66 -5.83 1.97 -6.48
CA ALA A 66 -6.72 2.58 -7.45
C ALA A 66 -6.92 4.07 -7.12
N TRP A 67 -6.99 4.92 -8.15
CA TRP A 67 -7.06 6.36 -7.97
C TRP A 67 -8.34 6.84 -7.29
N ASP A 68 -9.46 6.14 -7.53
CA ASP A 68 -10.73 6.40 -6.87
C ASP A 68 -10.64 6.15 -5.36
N VAL A 69 -10.02 5.04 -4.95
CA VAL A 69 -9.78 4.72 -3.54
C VAL A 69 -8.88 5.76 -2.88
N LEU A 70 -7.77 6.14 -3.52
CA LEU A 70 -6.86 7.15 -2.97
C LEU A 70 -7.54 8.53 -2.85
N ARG A 71 -8.35 8.95 -3.82
CA ARG A 71 -9.10 10.21 -3.72
C ARG A 71 -10.11 10.18 -2.58
N ALA A 72 -10.92 9.12 -2.51
CA ALA A 72 -11.92 8.95 -1.46
C ALA A 72 -11.30 8.86 -0.05
N TRP A 73 -10.07 8.35 0.06
CA TRP A 73 -9.33 8.34 1.33
C TRP A 73 -9.11 9.77 1.85
N THR A 74 -8.72 10.71 1.00
CA THR A 74 -8.43 12.09 1.42
C THR A 74 -9.66 12.99 1.61
N GLU A 75 -10.85 12.49 1.29
CA GLU A 75 -12.12 13.20 1.43
C GLU A 75 -12.83 12.89 2.77
N GLN A 76 -12.22 12.06 3.60
CA GLN A 76 -12.66 11.72 4.97
C GLN A 76 -11.96 12.61 6.00
#